data_AF-A0A0L0GC33-F1
#
_entry.id   AF-A0A0L0GC33-F1
#
_cell.length_a   1.000
_cell.length_b   1.000
_cell.length_c   1.000
_cell.angle_alpha   90.00
_cell.angle_beta   90.00
_cell.angle_gamma   90.00
#
_symmetry.space_group_name_H-M   'P 1'
#
loop_
_entity.id
_entity.type
_entity.pdbx_description
1 polymer ?
#
loop_
_entity_poly.entity_id
_entity_poly.type
_entity_poly.pdbx_seq_one_letter_code
_entity_poly.pdbx_strand_id
1 'polypeptide(L)'
;MLYYERYTANGETEEGDDLEAEDEPEVEKAYLPGDAIEDDEALEVDLSAYDMLHSVNVEWPCLSFDIIPDGLGDNRTKFPMTTYLVGGTQAEKAHQNKIIFMKLSQMHKTKFDNDSDASDDDDDDALDEDAILTSHHIKHNGGINRVRASPTMPGVVAVWSETGKVSMYDGSAHISALDTPPTVPLAAKTDPIFTFNGHPTEGYSMDWSPTVPGRFVSGDCHKHIYLWEPTQEGSWNVNKTPFKGHTESVEDIQWSPSEPNVMASASCDKTVRIWDTRKKNGSALTVQAHDVDVNVLSWNKLTNYLMVSGGDDGQFKVWDLRTFSSGGANVQPVASFKWHSAPITSVEWHPTDDSVLAVSGADDQTTLWDLSVENDKEEAGQSDAPDVPPQLLFIHQGQQDVKEHHWHPQCPSVLISTAASGINVFKTISV
;
A
#
# COMPACT_ATOMS: atom_id res chain seq x y z
N MET A 1 -0.28 -15.21 -5.06
CA MET A 1 0.22 -16.41 -4.37
C MET A 1 -0.95 -17.33 -4.21
N LEU A 2 -0.93 -18.39 -5.00
CA LEU A 2 -1.50 -19.65 -4.57
C LEU A 2 -0.39 -20.24 -3.70
N TYR A 3 -0.61 -20.41 -2.40
CA TYR A 3 0.28 -21.30 -1.66
C TYR A 3 -0.01 -22.72 -2.11
N TYR A 4 0.93 -23.64 -1.91
CA TYR A 4 0.63 -25.08 -2.00
C TYR A 4 0.87 -25.73 -0.65
N GLU A 5 0.04 -26.73 -0.33
CA GLU A 5 0.23 -27.60 0.83
C GLU A 5 1.42 -28.54 0.53
N ARG A 6 2.41 -28.58 1.42
CA ARG A 6 3.47 -29.60 1.39
C ARG A 6 3.35 -30.52 2.59
N TYR A 7 3.37 -31.83 2.34
CA TYR A 7 3.34 -32.84 3.40
C TYR A 7 4.71 -32.98 4.05
N THR A 8 4.78 -32.93 5.39
CA THR A 8 6.00 -33.37 6.10
C THR A 8 5.93 -34.87 6.32
N ALA A 9 6.65 -35.66 5.52
CA ALA A 9 6.78 -37.10 5.75
C ALA A 9 7.59 -37.38 7.04
N ASN A 10 6.95 -37.31 8.21
CA ASN A 10 7.49 -37.84 9.44
C ASN A 10 7.21 -39.36 9.50
N GLY A 11 8.09 -40.12 8.88
CA GLY A 11 8.19 -41.56 9.06
C GLY A 11 9.64 -41.99 9.16
N GLU A 12 10.14 -42.19 10.38
CA GLU A 12 11.32 -43.02 10.62
C GLU A 12 11.06 -44.40 10.00
N THR A 13 11.58 -44.66 8.80
CA THR A 13 11.62 -46.01 8.24
C THR A 13 12.85 -46.71 8.80
N GLU A 14 12.60 -47.65 9.72
CA GLU A 14 13.56 -48.67 10.13
C GLU A 14 14.13 -49.38 8.89
N GLU A 15 15.44 -49.64 8.92
CA GLU A 15 16.22 -50.34 7.90
C GLU A 15 15.49 -51.60 7.36
N GLY A 16 15.21 -51.63 6.05
CA GLY A 16 14.72 -52.81 5.34
C GLY A 16 14.82 -52.65 3.81
N ASP A 17 15.61 -53.54 3.18
CA ASP A 17 15.97 -53.58 1.76
C ASP A 17 14.80 -53.49 0.75
N ASP A 18 15.14 -52.91 -0.41
CA ASP A 18 14.60 -53.08 -1.76
C ASP A 18 13.10 -52.78 -2.00
N LEU A 19 12.84 -51.65 -2.67
CA LEU A 19 12.21 -51.55 -3.99
C LEU A 19 12.19 -50.05 -4.38
N GLU A 20 12.75 -49.71 -5.55
CA GLU A 20 12.58 -48.38 -6.17
C GLU A 20 11.08 -48.16 -6.43
N ALA A 21 10.42 -47.49 -5.50
CA ALA A 21 9.13 -46.87 -5.75
C ALA A 21 9.42 -45.66 -6.65
N GLU A 22 8.92 -45.69 -7.88
CA GLU A 22 8.76 -44.46 -8.66
C GLU A 22 7.85 -43.55 -7.82
N ASP A 23 8.41 -42.49 -7.24
CA ASP A 23 7.65 -41.46 -6.52
C ASP A 23 6.57 -40.94 -7.50
N GLU A 24 5.30 -41.26 -7.22
CA GLU A 24 4.19 -40.61 -7.93
C GLU A 24 4.33 -39.10 -7.72
N PRO A 25 4.17 -38.26 -8.75
CA PRO A 25 4.30 -36.82 -8.57
C PRO A 25 3.28 -36.36 -7.52
N GLU A 26 3.77 -35.81 -6.41
CA GLU A 26 2.93 -35.20 -5.39
C GLU A 26 2.03 -34.15 -6.07
N VAL A 27 0.72 -34.29 -5.92
CA VAL A 27 -0.23 -33.34 -6.51
C VAL A 27 -0.24 -32.10 -5.62
N GLU A 28 0.49 -31.07 -6.04
CA GLU A 28 0.45 -29.75 -5.41
C GLU A 28 -0.97 -29.19 -5.49
N LYS A 29 -1.61 -29.02 -4.33
CA LYS A 29 -2.95 -28.46 -4.21
C LYS A 29 -2.85 -26.99 -3.82
N ALA A 30 -3.42 -26.12 -4.67
CA ALA A 30 -3.46 -24.69 -4.39
C ALA A 30 -4.32 -24.40 -3.16
N TYR A 31 -3.74 -23.72 -2.18
CA TYR A 31 -4.38 -23.25 -0.97
C TYR A 31 -5.12 -21.94 -1.24
N LEU A 32 -6.37 -21.88 -0.77
CA LEU A 32 -7.14 -20.64 -0.71
C LEU A 32 -7.26 -20.18 0.75
N PRO A 33 -7.19 -18.86 1.01
CA PRO A 33 -7.35 -18.34 2.37
C PRO A 33 -8.64 -18.82 3.03
N GLY A 34 -8.49 -19.53 4.14
CA GLY A 34 -9.60 -20.12 4.89
C GLY A 34 -9.73 -21.63 4.75
N ASP A 35 -8.97 -22.25 3.85
CA ASP A 35 -8.80 -23.70 3.84
C ASP A 35 -8.19 -24.17 5.16
N ALA A 36 -8.60 -25.36 5.61
CA ALA A 36 -8.03 -25.97 6.80
C ALA A 36 -6.62 -26.46 6.47
N ILE A 37 -5.68 -26.17 7.37
CA ILE A 37 -4.30 -26.68 7.32
C ILE A 37 -4.19 -27.70 8.44
N GLU A 38 -3.74 -28.92 8.14
CA GLU A 38 -3.50 -29.95 9.14
C GLU A 38 -2.28 -29.62 10.01
N ASP A 39 -2.16 -30.22 11.21
CA ASP A 39 -1.12 -29.86 12.18
C ASP A 39 0.33 -30.11 11.67
N ASP A 40 0.49 -30.96 10.65
CA ASP A 40 1.74 -31.37 10.01
C ASP A 40 1.94 -30.79 8.60
N GLU A 41 1.02 -29.94 8.14
CA GLU A 41 1.11 -29.23 6.86
C GLU A 41 1.78 -27.86 7.05
N ALA A 42 2.59 -27.49 6.07
CA ALA A 42 3.15 -26.14 5.96
C ALA A 42 2.82 -25.56 4.59
N LEU A 43 2.49 -24.27 4.58
CA LEU A 43 2.28 -23.53 3.34
C LEU A 43 3.63 -23.14 2.75
N GLU A 44 3.87 -23.53 1.50
CA GLU A 44 5.03 -23.10 0.72
C GLU A 44 4.62 -22.06 -0.32
N VAL A 45 5.44 -21.01 -0.42
CA VAL A 45 5.23 -19.94 -1.40
C VAL A 45 5.43 -20.48 -2.80
N ASP A 46 4.44 -20.29 -3.67
CA ASP A 46 4.64 -20.43 -5.11
C ASP A 46 5.43 -19.23 -5.66
N LEU A 47 6.72 -19.44 -5.87
CA LEU A 47 7.62 -18.44 -6.44
C LEU A 47 7.41 -18.24 -7.95
N SER A 48 6.81 -19.21 -8.66
CA SER A 48 6.53 -19.10 -10.11
C SER A 48 5.45 -18.06 -10.41
N ALA A 49 4.66 -17.68 -9.41
CA ALA A 49 3.64 -16.65 -9.50
C ALA A 49 4.21 -15.20 -9.49
N TYR A 50 5.54 -15.04 -9.34
CA TYR A 50 6.22 -13.75 -9.24
C TYR A 50 7.34 -13.61 -10.28
N ASP A 51 7.30 -12.54 -11.07
CA ASP A 51 8.48 -12.07 -11.83
C ASP A 51 9.59 -11.61 -10.87
N MET A 52 9.20 -11.01 -9.74
CA MET A 52 10.12 -10.48 -8.73
C MET A 52 9.46 -10.52 -7.35
N LEU A 53 10.16 -11.00 -6.33
CA LEU A 53 9.74 -10.98 -4.93
C LEU A 53 10.96 -10.78 -4.05
N HIS A 54 11.04 -9.64 -3.37
CA HIS A 54 12.07 -9.33 -2.40
C HIS A 54 11.44 -8.95 -1.06
N SER A 55 11.94 -9.53 0.02
CA SER A 55 11.49 -9.24 1.39
C SER A 55 12.60 -8.54 2.15
N VAL A 56 12.26 -7.47 2.86
CA VAL A 56 13.21 -6.62 3.57
C VAL A 56 12.79 -6.43 5.02
N ASN A 57 13.69 -6.83 5.91
CA ASN A 57 13.55 -6.61 7.35
C ASN A 57 14.04 -5.21 7.72
N VAL A 58 13.19 -4.47 8.42
CA VAL A 58 13.49 -3.15 8.99
C VAL A 58 13.63 -3.26 10.51
N GLU A 59 14.42 -2.37 11.13
CA GLU A 59 14.64 -2.37 12.59
C GLU A 59 13.32 -2.24 13.37
N TRP A 60 12.42 -1.41 12.86
CA TRP A 60 11.08 -1.17 13.42
C TRP A 60 10.06 -1.19 12.29
N PRO A 61 8.88 -1.79 12.49
CA PRO A 61 7.83 -1.80 11.49
C PRO A 61 7.36 -0.38 11.18
N CYS A 62 6.87 -0.20 9.96
CA CYS A 62 6.30 1.06 9.51
C CYS A 62 4.78 0.89 9.38
N LEU A 63 4.00 1.74 10.03
CA LEU A 63 2.55 1.82 9.70
C LEU A 63 2.34 2.39 8.32
N SER A 64 3.30 3.19 7.86
CA SER A 64 3.23 3.87 6.60
C SER A 64 4.58 4.06 5.97
N PHE A 65 4.58 3.99 4.65
CA PHE A 65 5.69 4.38 3.81
C PHE A 65 5.16 5.11 2.58
N ASP A 66 6.08 5.72 1.82
CA ASP A 66 5.77 6.27 0.52
C ASP A 66 6.98 6.09 -0.41
N ILE A 67 6.73 6.07 -1.70
CA ILE A 67 7.74 5.90 -2.74
C ILE A 67 8.32 7.28 -3.07
N ILE A 68 9.64 7.38 -3.06
CA ILE A 68 10.37 8.60 -3.42
C ILE A 68 10.67 8.51 -4.91
N PRO A 69 10.16 9.44 -5.75
CA PRO A 69 10.52 9.48 -7.16
C PRO A 69 12.03 9.69 -7.33
N ASP A 70 12.63 8.93 -8.23
CA ASP A 70 14.06 8.95 -8.49
C ASP A 70 14.40 9.41 -9.93
N GLY A 71 15.69 9.64 -10.16
CA GLY A 71 16.23 10.09 -11.44
C GLY A 71 16.62 8.97 -12.41
N LEU A 72 16.22 7.72 -12.19
CA LEU A 72 16.60 6.56 -13.01
C LEU A 72 15.70 6.40 -14.25
N GLY A 73 14.65 7.22 -14.37
CA GLY A 73 13.70 7.23 -15.47
C GLY A 73 12.39 6.53 -15.15
N ASP A 74 11.40 6.73 -16.01
CA ASP A 74 10.05 6.16 -15.89
C ASP A 74 9.90 4.90 -16.74
N ASN A 75 8.87 4.10 -16.46
CA ASN A 75 8.57 2.84 -17.17
C ASN A 75 9.75 1.85 -17.15
N ARG A 76 10.42 1.73 -16.01
CA ARG A 76 11.56 0.81 -15.83
C ARG A 76 11.06 -0.63 -15.72
N THR A 77 11.36 -1.43 -16.73
CA THR A 77 10.94 -2.85 -16.82
C THR A 77 12.11 -3.83 -16.76
N LYS A 78 13.35 -3.35 -16.78
CA LYS A 78 14.55 -4.20 -16.79
C LYS A 78 15.09 -4.42 -15.38
N PHE A 79 15.68 -5.61 -15.20
CA PHE A 79 16.39 -5.99 -13.98
C PHE A 79 17.89 -5.64 -14.10
N PRO A 80 18.61 -5.54 -12.95
CA PRO A 80 18.06 -5.38 -11.61
C PRO A 80 17.31 -4.06 -11.43
N MET A 81 16.23 -4.10 -10.64
CA MET A 81 15.47 -2.92 -10.27
C MET A 81 16.06 -2.22 -9.03
N THR A 82 15.72 -0.93 -8.90
CA THR A 82 16.06 -0.10 -7.75
C THR A 82 14.86 0.78 -7.39
N THR A 83 14.58 0.92 -6.10
CA THR A 83 13.51 1.79 -5.57
C THR A 83 14.00 2.58 -4.36
N TYR A 84 13.40 3.73 -4.14
CA TYR A 84 13.66 4.62 -3.01
C TYR A 84 12.38 4.82 -2.22
N LEU A 85 12.46 4.68 -0.91
CA LEU A 85 11.30 4.71 -0.01
C LEU A 85 11.56 5.67 1.15
N VAL A 86 10.50 6.25 1.69
CA VAL A 86 10.49 6.86 3.03
C VAL A 86 9.52 6.08 3.90
N GLY A 87 9.94 5.67 5.09
CA GLY A 87 9.12 5.00 6.10
C GLY A 87 9.02 5.80 7.39
N GLY A 88 7.91 5.62 8.10
CA GLY A 88 7.70 6.13 9.45
C GLY A 88 7.66 4.99 10.45
N THR A 89 8.64 4.92 11.36
CA THR A 89 8.73 3.79 12.29
C THR A 89 7.69 3.84 13.42
N GLN A 90 7.38 2.66 13.97
CA GLN A 90 6.70 2.45 15.25
C GLN A 90 7.62 1.71 16.22
N ALA A 91 8.48 2.45 16.92
CA ALA A 91 9.36 1.92 17.95
C ALA A 91 8.68 1.89 19.33
N GLU A 92 9.05 0.94 20.18
CA GLU A 92 8.50 0.78 21.54
C GLU A 92 8.60 2.04 22.40
N LYS A 93 9.66 2.84 22.22
CA LYS A 93 9.87 4.09 22.96
C LYS A 93 9.84 5.27 22.01
N ALA A 94 9.09 6.29 22.40
CA ALA A 94 8.87 7.50 21.60
C ALA A 94 10.16 8.08 20.97
N HIS A 95 11.27 8.16 21.71
CA HIS A 95 12.53 8.77 21.25
C HIS A 95 13.38 7.87 20.32
N GLN A 96 12.97 6.62 20.09
CA GLN A 96 13.64 5.69 19.18
C GLN A 96 13.06 5.74 17.77
N ASN A 97 11.95 6.46 17.57
CA ASN A 97 11.33 6.59 16.27
C ASN A 97 12.19 7.39 15.28
N LYS A 98 12.00 7.10 14.00
CA LYS A 98 12.80 7.61 12.89
C LYS A 98 11.91 7.83 11.67
N ILE A 99 12.20 8.89 10.93
CA ILE A 99 11.86 8.97 9.52
C ILE A 99 13.01 8.28 8.79
N ILE A 100 12.76 7.12 8.19
CA ILE A 100 13.79 6.30 7.54
C ILE A 100 13.70 6.45 6.03
N PHE A 101 14.80 6.84 5.40
CA PHE A 101 14.96 6.88 3.95
C PHE A 101 15.72 5.64 3.53
N MET A 102 15.21 4.92 2.53
CA MET A 102 15.71 3.62 2.13
C MET A 102 15.93 3.59 0.62
N LYS A 103 16.97 2.87 0.21
CA LYS A 103 17.21 2.46 -1.17
C LYS A 103 17.31 0.95 -1.17
N LEU A 104 16.44 0.29 -1.92
CA LEU A 104 16.56 -1.12 -2.24
C LEU A 104 17.08 -1.21 -3.68
N SER A 105 18.18 -1.90 -3.88
CA SER A 105 18.86 -2.04 -5.17
C SER A 105 19.28 -3.49 -5.42
N GLN A 106 19.68 -3.81 -6.66
CA GLN A 106 19.98 -5.19 -7.05
C GLN A 106 18.78 -6.14 -6.89
N MET A 107 17.56 -5.63 -7.10
CA MET A 107 16.37 -6.48 -7.07
C MET A 107 16.26 -7.20 -8.42
N HIS A 108 16.65 -8.47 -8.47
CA HIS A 108 16.62 -9.33 -9.65
C HIS A 108 15.31 -10.11 -9.79
N LYS A 109 15.15 -10.86 -10.89
CA LYS A 109 14.02 -11.77 -11.08
C LYS A 109 14.00 -12.86 -10.01
N THR A 110 12.82 -13.30 -9.59
CA THR A 110 12.65 -14.47 -8.73
C THR A 110 12.99 -15.74 -9.51
N LYS A 111 13.74 -16.67 -8.90
CA LYS A 111 13.94 -18.02 -9.45
C LYS A 111 12.97 -19.02 -8.83
N PHE A 112 12.65 -20.07 -9.59
CA PHE A 112 11.92 -21.24 -9.11
C PHE A 112 12.44 -22.51 -9.80
N ASP A 113 12.23 -23.68 -9.19
CA ASP A 113 12.96 -24.92 -9.51
C ASP A 113 12.85 -25.41 -10.97
N ASN A 114 11.80 -25.04 -11.71
CA ASN A 114 11.67 -25.38 -13.14
C ASN A 114 12.61 -24.58 -14.07
N ASP A 115 13.26 -23.52 -13.59
CA ASP A 115 14.21 -22.73 -14.39
C ASP A 115 15.59 -23.42 -14.54
N SER A 116 15.87 -24.50 -13.79
CA SER A 116 17.18 -25.18 -13.87
C SER A 116 17.38 -26.05 -15.12
N ASP A 117 16.30 -26.40 -15.82
CA ASP A 117 16.32 -27.26 -17.01
C ASP A 117 16.19 -26.49 -18.34
N ALA A 118 16.07 -25.16 -18.29
CA ALA A 118 16.11 -24.30 -19.46
C ALA A 118 17.56 -24.15 -19.96
N SER A 119 17.95 -25.05 -20.85
CA SER A 119 19.18 -25.07 -21.62
C SER A 119 19.52 -23.73 -22.27
N ASP A 120 20.78 -23.29 -22.11
CA ASP A 120 21.57 -22.46 -23.06
C ASP A 120 20.85 -21.29 -23.74
N ASP A 121 20.39 -20.27 -23.00
CA ASP A 121 20.20 -18.92 -23.54
C ASP A 121 20.35 -17.86 -22.42
N ASP A 122 21.51 -17.19 -22.37
CA ASP A 122 21.85 -15.81 -21.93
C ASP A 122 20.91 -14.96 -21.00
N ASP A 123 20.03 -15.52 -20.15
CA ASP A 123 19.22 -14.73 -19.19
C ASP A 123 19.98 -14.53 -17.85
N ASP A 124 21.11 -13.81 -17.93
CA ASP A 124 21.99 -13.40 -16.80
C ASP A 124 21.27 -12.61 -15.69
N ASP A 125 19.99 -12.23 -15.89
CA ASP A 125 19.18 -11.41 -14.97
C ASP A 125 18.46 -12.23 -13.88
N ALA A 126 18.41 -13.56 -14.00
CA ALA A 126 17.94 -14.42 -12.92
C ALA A 126 19.14 -14.73 -12.02
N LEU A 127 19.26 -13.99 -10.92
CA LEU A 127 20.25 -14.22 -9.87
C LEU A 127 19.50 -14.38 -8.54
N ASP A 128 19.79 -15.45 -7.80
CA ASP A 128 19.32 -15.65 -6.42
C ASP A 128 20.16 -14.78 -5.47
N GLU A 129 20.14 -13.47 -5.71
CA GLU A 129 20.86 -12.47 -4.92
C GLU A 129 19.85 -11.61 -4.15
N ASP A 130 20.08 -11.52 -2.83
CA ASP A 130 19.31 -10.63 -1.96
C ASP A 130 19.44 -9.17 -2.38
N ALA A 131 18.32 -8.44 -2.37
CA ALA A 131 18.33 -7.00 -2.56
C ALA A 131 19.23 -6.29 -1.52
N ILE A 132 20.01 -5.32 -1.98
CA ILE A 132 20.84 -4.49 -1.12
C ILE A 132 20.02 -3.34 -0.55
N LEU A 133 19.77 -3.37 0.75
CA LEU A 133 19.18 -2.26 1.51
C LEU A 133 20.25 -1.27 2.00
N THR A 134 20.14 -0.02 1.56
CA THR A 134 20.87 1.12 2.15
C THR A 134 19.88 2.06 2.82
N SER A 135 20.21 2.60 4.00
CA SER A 135 19.29 3.51 4.70
C SER A 135 19.98 4.67 5.43
N HIS A 136 19.25 5.77 5.54
CA HIS A 136 19.56 6.95 6.36
C HIS A 136 18.32 7.38 7.13
N HIS A 137 18.46 8.17 8.20
CA HIS A 137 17.29 8.57 8.97
C HIS A 137 17.39 9.94 9.64
N ILE A 138 16.22 10.52 9.91
CA ILE A 138 16.03 11.65 10.82
C ILE A 138 15.40 11.10 12.10
N LYS A 139 15.94 11.46 13.27
CA LYS A 139 15.33 11.09 14.57
C LYS A 139 13.98 11.77 14.73
N HIS A 140 13.00 11.04 15.21
CA HIS A 140 11.66 11.54 15.44
C HIS A 140 11.20 11.16 16.86
N ASN A 141 10.54 12.07 17.56
CA ASN A 141 10.00 11.79 18.89
C ASN A 141 8.50 11.51 18.81
N GLY A 142 8.15 10.25 19.06
CA GLY A 142 6.80 9.70 18.95
C GLY A 142 6.66 8.82 17.71
N GLY A 143 5.75 7.86 17.76
CA GLY A 143 5.33 7.05 16.61
C GLY A 143 4.89 7.91 15.43
N ILE A 144 5.17 7.40 14.22
CA ILE A 144 4.76 8.02 12.96
C ILE A 144 3.57 7.23 12.41
N ASN A 145 2.40 7.87 12.42
CA ASN A 145 1.14 7.26 12.00
C ASN A 145 1.05 7.19 10.48
N ARG A 146 1.51 8.23 9.79
CA ARG A 146 1.61 8.24 8.33
C ARG A 146 2.78 9.11 7.86
N VAL A 147 3.37 8.77 6.72
CA VAL A 147 4.40 9.56 6.03
C VAL A 147 4.07 9.67 4.55
N ARG A 148 4.31 10.84 3.94
CA ARG A 148 4.10 11.08 2.50
C ARG A 148 5.23 11.89 1.90
N ALA A 149 5.83 11.40 0.82
CA ALA A 149 6.75 12.16 0.00
C ALA A 149 5.96 13.16 -0.86
N SER A 150 6.48 14.38 -1.03
CA SER A 150 5.80 15.36 -1.86
C SER A 150 6.01 15.05 -3.34
N PRO A 151 4.94 14.92 -4.15
CA PRO A 151 5.06 14.68 -5.59
C PRO A 151 5.53 15.92 -6.36
N THR A 152 5.46 17.11 -5.74
CA THR A 152 5.74 18.40 -6.40
C THR A 152 6.91 19.16 -5.79
N MET A 153 7.43 18.71 -4.64
CA MET A 153 8.58 19.30 -3.95
C MET A 153 9.58 18.19 -3.60
N PRO A 154 10.51 17.85 -4.52
CA PRO A 154 11.47 16.78 -4.31
C PRO A 154 12.22 16.90 -2.98
N GLY A 155 12.31 15.80 -2.25
CA GLY A 155 12.97 15.72 -0.95
C GLY A 155 12.14 16.20 0.24
N VAL A 156 11.01 16.88 0.04
CA VAL A 156 10.11 17.24 1.15
C VAL A 156 9.23 16.05 1.51
N VAL A 157 9.17 15.72 2.80
CA VAL A 157 8.32 14.66 3.34
C VAL A 157 7.41 15.21 4.45
N ALA A 158 6.14 14.84 4.42
CA ALA A 158 5.16 15.13 5.47
C ALA A 158 5.07 13.96 6.45
N VAL A 159 4.99 14.26 7.74
CA VAL A 159 4.89 13.28 8.83
C VAL A 159 3.73 13.63 9.72
N TRP A 160 2.84 12.67 9.95
CA TRP A 160 1.80 12.73 10.97
C TRP A 160 2.19 11.84 12.13
N SER A 161 2.21 12.42 13.32
CA SER A 161 2.69 11.75 14.52
C SER A 161 1.58 11.55 15.56
N GLU A 162 1.74 10.49 16.36
CA GLU A 162 0.97 10.23 17.59
C GLU A 162 0.98 11.42 18.57
N THR A 163 1.94 12.34 18.43
CA THR A 163 2.03 13.55 19.24
C THR A 163 0.98 14.62 18.91
N GLY A 164 0.06 14.34 17.96
CA GLY A 164 -0.97 15.29 17.52
C GLY A 164 -0.43 16.37 16.58
N LYS A 165 0.75 16.14 15.99
CA LYS A 165 1.45 17.11 15.14
C LYS A 165 1.66 16.58 13.74
N VAL A 166 1.56 17.51 12.80
CA VAL A 166 1.92 17.29 11.40
C VAL A 166 3.11 18.17 11.09
N SER A 167 4.18 17.57 10.56
CA SER A 167 5.43 18.27 10.31
C SER A 167 5.97 17.97 8.92
N MET A 168 6.58 18.98 8.31
CA MET A 168 7.31 18.87 7.06
C MET A 168 8.80 18.77 7.36
N TYR A 169 9.50 17.85 6.70
CA TYR A 169 10.94 17.67 6.80
C TYR A 169 11.59 17.77 5.42
N ASP A 170 12.84 18.25 5.39
CA ASP A 170 13.69 18.21 4.21
C ASP A 170 14.60 16.97 4.29
N GLY A 171 14.26 15.94 3.52
CA GLY A 171 14.99 14.69 3.40
C GLY A 171 16.06 14.69 2.30
N SER A 172 16.24 15.78 1.55
CA SER A 172 17.05 15.80 0.32
C SER A 172 18.48 15.28 0.52
N ALA A 173 19.10 15.68 1.63
CA ALA A 173 20.45 15.25 1.98
C ALA A 173 20.52 13.77 2.34
N HIS A 174 19.50 13.24 3.03
CA HIS A 174 19.41 11.82 3.38
C HIS A 174 19.19 10.95 2.14
N ILE A 175 18.31 11.39 1.23
CA ILE A 175 18.05 10.72 -0.05
C ILE A 175 19.31 10.67 -0.90
N SER A 176 19.98 11.82 -1.07
CA SER A 176 21.23 11.90 -1.84
C SER A 176 22.33 11.01 -1.24
N ALA A 177 22.34 10.82 0.08
CA ALA A 177 23.30 9.99 0.77
C ALA A 177 23.08 8.48 0.60
N LEU A 178 21.93 8.06 0.04
CA LEU A 178 21.68 6.65 -0.31
C LEU A 178 22.53 6.20 -1.52
N ASP A 179 23.01 7.14 -2.33
CA ASP A 179 23.87 6.90 -3.48
C ASP A 179 25.35 7.17 -3.23
N THR A 180 25.70 7.70 -2.05
CA THR A 180 27.08 8.01 -1.72
C THR A 180 27.69 6.94 -0.81
N PRO A 181 28.98 6.60 -0.99
CA PRO A 181 29.67 5.73 -0.05
C PRO A 181 29.62 6.30 1.38
N PRO A 182 29.52 5.44 2.41
CA PRO A 182 29.33 5.85 3.81
C PRO A 182 30.51 6.62 4.43
N THR A 183 31.56 6.92 3.65
CA THR A 183 32.76 7.63 4.10
C THR A 183 32.56 9.15 4.20
N VAL A 184 31.43 9.69 3.72
CA VAL A 184 31.11 11.12 3.77
C VAL A 184 30.17 11.41 4.95
N PRO A 185 30.59 12.20 5.96
CA PRO A 185 29.69 12.61 7.04
C PRO A 185 28.49 13.40 6.50
N LEU A 186 27.28 12.97 6.86
CA LEU A 186 26.06 13.64 6.42
C LEU A 186 25.78 14.88 7.28
N ALA A 187 26.08 16.05 6.74
CA ALA A 187 25.71 17.34 7.33
C ALA A 187 24.26 17.70 6.92
N ALA A 188 23.28 17.02 7.49
CA ALA A 188 21.85 17.25 7.20
C ALA A 188 21.13 17.98 8.34
N LYS A 189 20.15 18.82 7.98
CA LYS A 189 19.19 19.36 8.95
C LYS A 189 18.26 18.23 9.39
N THR A 190 17.98 18.18 10.69
CA THR A 190 17.12 17.14 11.28
C THR A 190 15.85 17.71 11.92
N ASP A 191 15.81 19.02 12.15
CA ASP A 191 14.61 19.71 12.61
C ASP A 191 13.58 19.84 11.48
N PRO A 192 12.27 19.80 11.79
CA PRO A 192 11.23 20.03 10.81
C PRO A 192 11.35 21.45 10.22
N ILE A 193 11.12 21.57 8.91
CA ILE A 193 11.07 22.87 8.23
C ILE A 193 9.76 23.61 8.51
N PHE A 194 8.72 22.88 8.91
CA PHE A 194 7.45 23.43 9.37
C PHE A 194 6.72 22.43 10.26
N THR A 195 6.02 22.89 11.29
CA THR A 195 5.16 22.06 12.14
C THR A 195 3.85 22.75 12.42
N PHE A 196 2.75 22.03 12.22
CA PHE A 196 1.43 22.41 12.68
C PHE A 196 1.06 21.63 13.93
N ASN A 197 0.70 22.37 14.97
CA ASN A 197 0.25 21.85 16.26
C ASN A 197 -1.14 22.43 16.60
N GLY A 198 -2.05 22.35 15.64
CA GLY A 198 -3.42 22.86 15.79
C GLY A 198 -4.51 21.78 15.78
N HIS A 199 -4.16 20.52 15.49
CA HIS A 199 -5.06 19.39 15.68
C HIS A 199 -5.29 19.14 17.18
N PRO A 200 -6.52 18.83 17.62
CA PRO A 200 -6.83 18.49 19.02
C PRO A 200 -6.33 17.10 19.44
N THR A 201 -6.10 16.20 18.50
CA THR A 201 -5.63 14.82 18.74
C THR A 201 -4.79 14.36 17.55
N GLU A 202 -4.18 13.17 17.67
CA GLU A 202 -3.53 12.50 16.55
C GLU A 202 -4.52 12.08 15.45
N GLY A 203 -4.00 11.42 14.43
CA GLY A 203 -4.72 11.11 13.19
C GLY A 203 -3.86 10.27 12.27
N TYR A 204 -4.45 9.93 11.14
CA TYR A 204 -3.79 9.14 10.09
C TYR A 204 -3.90 9.84 8.74
N SER A 205 -4.99 10.56 8.48
CA SER A 205 -5.30 11.08 7.15
C SER A 205 -4.46 12.30 6.75
N MET A 206 -3.77 12.20 5.62
CA MET A 206 -3.08 13.33 5.00
C MET A 206 -2.83 13.08 3.53
N ASP A 207 -2.76 14.15 2.73
CA ASP A 207 -2.40 14.04 1.32
C ASP A 207 -1.86 15.34 0.70
N TRP A 208 -0.97 15.19 -0.28
CA TRP A 208 -0.44 16.26 -1.10
C TRP A 208 -1.34 16.49 -2.31
N SER A 209 -1.60 17.74 -2.65
CA SER A 209 -2.29 18.04 -3.90
C SER A 209 -1.38 17.69 -5.10
N PRO A 210 -1.82 16.84 -6.03
CA PRO A 210 -1.04 16.55 -7.23
C PRO A 210 -1.10 17.71 -8.25
N THR A 211 -2.07 18.61 -8.12
CA THR A 211 -2.35 19.67 -9.11
C THR A 211 -1.93 21.07 -8.65
N VAL A 212 -1.72 21.27 -7.35
CA VAL A 212 -1.24 22.54 -6.78
C VAL A 212 0.03 22.29 -5.98
N PRO A 213 1.22 22.66 -6.49
CA PRO A 213 2.50 22.38 -5.85
C PRO A 213 2.54 22.84 -4.39
N GLY A 214 2.86 21.90 -3.49
CA GLY A 214 2.98 22.15 -2.04
C GLY A 214 1.69 22.41 -1.26
N ARG A 215 0.51 22.38 -1.91
CA ARG A 215 -0.77 22.34 -1.19
C ARG A 215 -0.95 20.99 -0.53
N PHE A 216 -1.49 20.99 0.67
CA PHE A 216 -1.59 19.81 1.51
C PHE A 216 -2.85 19.82 2.37
N VAL A 217 -3.28 18.65 2.81
CA VAL A 217 -4.42 18.48 3.72
C VAL A 217 -4.10 17.47 4.79
N SER A 218 -4.68 17.66 5.96
CA SER A 218 -4.41 16.85 7.14
C SER A 218 -5.70 16.68 7.97
N GLY A 219 -6.07 15.46 8.38
CA GLY A 219 -7.26 15.15 9.19
C GLY A 219 -6.99 14.29 10.43
N ASP A 220 -7.76 14.54 11.51
CA ASP A 220 -7.53 13.92 12.82
C ASP A 220 -8.65 12.98 13.29
N CYS A 221 -8.37 12.25 14.38
CA CYS A 221 -9.32 11.36 15.03
C CYS A 221 -10.49 12.07 15.72
N HIS A 222 -10.50 13.41 15.72
CA HIS A 222 -11.57 14.22 16.25
C HIS A 222 -12.22 15.05 15.15
N LYS A 223 -12.50 14.42 13.99
CA LYS A 223 -13.32 14.89 12.83
C LYS A 223 -12.82 16.14 12.09
N HIS A 224 -11.69 16.74 12.47
CA HIS A 224 -11.26 17.98 11.82
C HIS A 224 -10.34 17.71 10.63
N ILE A 225 -10.52 18.50 9.58
CA ILE A 225 -9.65 18.50 8.40
C ILE A 225 -9.11 19.91 8.20
N TYR A 226 -7.81 20.06 8.05
CA TYR A 226 -7.12 21.34 7.90
C TYR A 226 -6.47 21.44 6.52
N LEU A 227 -6.67 22.59 5.86
CA LEU A 227 -6.04 22.92 4.58
C LEU A 227 -4.75 23.71 4.80
N TRP A 228 -3.72 23.35 4.06
CA TRP A 228 -2.41 23.95 4.08
C TRP A 228 -2.11 24.53 2.71
N GLU A 229 -1.84 25.83 2.67
CA GLU A 229 -1.47 26.53 1.45
C GLU A 229 0.02 26.90 1.48
N PRO A 230 0.77 26.61 0.40
CA PRO A 230 2.17 27.00 0.31
C PRO A 230 2.30 28.52 0.24
N THR A 231 3.42 29.03 0.74
CA THR A 231 3.76 30.46 0.72
C THR A 231 4.93 30.71 -0.22
N GLN A 232 5.08 31.95 -0.68
CA GLN A 232 6.21 32.36 -1.52
C GLN A 232 7.56 32.22 -0.80
N GLU A 233 7.56 32.16 0.52
CA GLU A 233 8.77 32.05 1.36
C GLU A 233 9.23 30.60 1.56
N GLY A 234 8.58 29.61 0.93
CA GLY A 234 8.92 28.19 1.09
C GLY A 234 8.41 27.59 2.40
N SER A 235 7.33 28.14 2.95
CA SER A 235 6.64 27.68 4.16
C SER A 235 5.13 27.44 3.90
N TRP A 236 4.33 27.18 4.93
CA TRP A 236 2.89 26.91 4.81
C TRP A 236 2.05 27.84 5.68
N ASN A 237 0.88 28.22 5.17
CA ASN A 237 -0.21 28.79 5.94
C ASN A 237 -1.29 27.73 6.14
N VAL A 238 -1.56 27.37 7.40
CA VAL A 238 -2.64 26.43 7.74
C VAL A 238 -3.91 27.20 8.08
N ASN A 239 -5.01 26.87 7.41
CA ASN A 239 -6.31 27.47 7.71
C ASN A 239 -6.76 27.04 9.11
N LYS A 240 -6.87 27.99 10.05
CA LYS A 240 -7.26 27.73 11.44
C LYS A 240 -8.70 27.24 11.60
N THR A 241 -9.54 27.41 10.57
CA THR A 241 -10.90 26.89 10.56
C THR A 241 -10.90 25.55 9.81
N PRO A 242 -11.09 24.42 10.50
CA PRO A 242 -11.16 23.13 9.85
C PRO A 242 -12.46 22.99 9.04
N PHE A 243 -12.45 22.12 8.04
CA PHE A 243 -13.68 21.67 7.40
C PHE A 243 -14.54 20.94 8.42
N LYS A 244 -15.84 21.24 8.40
CA LYS A 244 -16.84 20.65 9.31
C LYS A 244 -17.80 19.81 8.51
N GLY A 245 -18.01 18.56 8.90
CA GLY A 245 -19.01 17.70 8.28
C GLY A 245 -19.01 16.30 8.86
N HIS A 246 -17.84 15.66 8.95
CA HIS A 246 -17.71 14.38 9.63
C HIS A 246 -18.08 14.47 11.10
N THR A 247 -18.63 13.38 11.64
CA THR A 247 -19.02 13.29 13.06
C THR A 247 -18.06 12.46 13.91
N GLU A 248 -17.21 11.66 13.29
CA GLU A 248 -16.23 10.77 13.92
C GLU A 248 -14.84 10.94 13.26
N SER A 249 -13.86 10.10 13.63
CA SER A 249 -12.48 10.09 13.13
C SER A 249 -12.39 10.16 11.60
N VAL A 250 -11.44 10.92 11.06
CA VAL A 250 -11.13 10.96 9.62
C VAL A 250 -9.92 10.07 9.33
N GLU A 251 -10.18 8.91 8.75
CA GLU A 251 -9.17 7.85 8.56
C GLU A 251 -8.35 8.05 7.28
N ASP A 252 -8.96 8.59 6.22
CA ASP A 252 -8.25 8.86 4.98
C ASP A 252 -8.75 10.10 4.25
N ILE A 253 -7.86 10.76 3.51
CA ILE A 253 -8.14 11.90 2.67
C ILE A 253 -7.29 11.78 1.41
N GLN A 254 -7.87 12.02 0.23
CA GLN A 254 -7.09 12.20 -1.01
C GLN A 254 -7.58 13.42 -1.80
N TRP A 255 -6.64 14.16 -2.37
CA TRP A 255 -6.93 15.17 -3.36
C TRP A 255 -7.42 14.55 -4.66
N SER A 256 -8.27 15.28 -5.37
CA SER A 256 -8.62 14.90 -6.73
C SER A 256 -7.37 14.93 -7.64
N PRO A 257 -7.17 13.90 -8.48
CA PRO A 257 -6.06 13.88 -9.42
C PRO A 257 -6.19 14.97 -10.51
N SER A 258 -7.40 15.50 -10.74
CA SER A 258 -7.65 16.50 -11.79
C SER A 258 -8.19 17.84 -11.32
N GLU A 259 -8.89 17.89 -10.18
CA GLU A 259 -9.58 19.09 -9.72
C GLU A 259 -8.84 19.77 -8.55
N PRO A 260 -8.27 20.98 -8.73
CA PRO A 260 -7.34 21.57 -7.77
C PRO A 260 -7.93 22.00 -6.42
N ASN A 261 -9.26 22.03 -6.32
CA ASN A 261 -9.97 22.45 -5.11
C ASN A 261 -10.84 21.33 -4.54
N VAL A 262 -10.75 20.11 -5.09
CA VAL A 262 -11.60 18.99 -4.68
C VAL A 262 -10.76 17.93 -3.99
N MET A 263 -11.29 17.41 -2.89
CA MET A 263 -10.70 16.29 -2.14
C MET A 263 -11.82 15.38 -1.63
N ALA A 264 -11.50 14.12 -1.40
CA ALA A 264 -12.39 13.14 -0.79
C ALA A 264 -11.86 12.72 0.58
N SER A 265 -12.75 12.35 1.50
CA SER A 265 -12.37 11.79 2.80
C SER A 265 -13.25 10.61 3.21
N ALA A 266 -12.66 9.69 3.98
CA ALA A 266 -13.27 8.52 4.60
C ALA A 266 -13.24 8.68 6.14
N SER A 267 -14.21 8.08 6.82
CA SER A 267 -14.39 8.28 8.26
C SER A 267 -15.07 7.11 8.94
N CYS A 268 -14.80 6.96 10.24
CA CYS A 268 -15.56 6.12 11.17
C CYS A 268 -17.05 6.50 11.26
N ASP A 269 -17.46 7.68 10.76
CA ASP A 269 -18.89 8.00 10.64
C ASP A 269 -19.58 7.27 9.49
N LYS A 270 -18.86 6.33 8.86
CA LYS A 270 -19.32 5.40 7.82
C LYS A 270 -19.59 6.08 6.46
N THR A 271 -19.18 7.34 6.33
CA THR A 271 -19.40 8.14 5.12
C THR A 271 -18.11 8.39 4.35
N VAL A 272 -18.27 8.48 3.03
CA VAL A 272 -17.29 9.16 2.17
C VAL A 272 -17.84 10.55 1.84
N ARG A 273 -16.99 11.56 1.93
CA ARG A 273 -17.36 12.96 1.66
C ARG A 273 -16.47 13.56 0.60
N ILE A 274 -17.08 14.32 -0.30
CA ILE A 274 -16.36 15.14 -1.29
C ILE A 274 -16.41 16.58 -0.83
N TRP A 275 -15.26 17.23 -0.77
CA TRP A 275 -15.10 18.61 -0.34
C TRP A 275 -14.70 19.47 -1.52
N ASP A 276 -15.19 20.70 -1.52
CA ASP A 276 -14.69 21.75 -2.39
C ASP A 276 -14.12 22.84 -1.47
N THR A 277 -12.83 23.14 -1.57
CA THR A 277 -12.16 24.12 -0.70
C THR A 277 -12.70 25.54 -0.85
N ARG A 278 -13.44 25.82 -1.93
CA ARG A 278 -14.14 27.08 -2.17
C ARG A 278 -15.46 27.15 -1.40
N LYS A 279 -16.03 26.01 -1.00
CA LYS A 279 -17.26 25.91 -0.22
C LYS A 279 -16.97 26.17 1.25
N LYS A 280 -17.61 27.18 1.82
CA LYS A 280 -17.35 27.63 3.20
C LYS A 280 -17.90 26.69 4.28
N ASN A 281 -18.98 25.97 4.00
CA ASN A 281 -19.72 25.20 4.99
C ASN A 281 -20.06 23.81 4.45
N GLY A 282 -19.59 22.77 5.15
CA GLY A 282 -19.93 21.38 4.83
C GLY A 282 -19.23 20.82 3.60
N SER A 283 -19.34 19.50 3.43
CA SER A 283 -18.94 18.79 2.21
C SER A 283 -19.83 19.19 1.03
N ALA A 284 -19.30 19.10 -0.18
CA ALA A 284 -20.05 19.24 -1.42
C ALA A 284 -21.01 18.07 -1.61
N LEU A 285 -20.52 16.83 -1.40
CA LEU A 285 -21.27 15.59 -1.52
C LEU A 285 -20.99 14.69 -0.32
N THR A 286 -21.93 13.81 0.00
CA THR A 286 -21.80 12.81 1.08
C THR A 286 -22.54 11.55 0.68
N VAL A 287 -21.90 10.41 0.87
CA VAL A 287 -22.49 9.08 0.67
C VAL A 287 -22.30 8.25 1.93
N GLN A 288 -23.34 7.50 2.32
CA GLN A 288 -23.20 6.39 3.26
C GLN A 288 -22.49 5.27 2.51
N ALA A 289 -21.17 5.16 2.67
CA ALA A 289 -20.38 4.24 1.85
C ALA A 289 -20.49 2.80 2.37
N HIS A 290 -20.42 2.65 3.70
CA HIS A 290 -20.44 1.35 4.38
C HIS A 290 -21.40 1.38 5.58
N ASP A 291 -21.73 0.21 6.11
CA ASP A 291 -22.49 0.07 7.37
C ASP A 291 -21.57 0.03 8.61
N VAL A 292 -20.27 0.09 8.37
CA VAL A 292 -19.15 0.11 9.30
C VAL A 292 -18.20 1.27 8.97
N ASP A 293 -17.14 1.41 9.75
CA ASP A 293 -16.12 2.44 9.59
C ASP A 293 -15.45 2.33 8.21
N VAL A 294 -15.16 3.48 7.59
CA VAL A 294 -14.45 3.55 6.31
C VAL A 294 -13.01 3.96 6.59
N ASN A 295 -12.07 3.07 6.32
CA ASN A 295 -10.68 3.21 6.73
C ASN A 295 -9.83 3.89 5.67
N VAL A 296 -10.10 3.58 4.39
CA VAL A 296 -9.24 3.96 3.27
C VAL A 296 -10.05 4.29 2.03
N LEU A 297 -9.48 5.13 1.17
CA LEU A 297 -10.02 5.45 -0.14
C LEU A 297 -8.90 5.53 -1.18
N SER A 298 -9.23 5.33 -2.45
CA SER A 298 -8.34 5.67 -3.55
C SER A 298 -9.10 6.22 -4.75
N TRP A 299 -8.58 7.30 -5.32
CA TRP A 299 -9.12 7.92 -6.52
C TRP A 299 -8.45 7.32 -7.75
N ASN A 300 -9.23 6.84 -8.72
CA ASN A 300 -8.68 6.40 -9.99
C ASN A 300 -8.07 7.60 -10.74
N LYS A 301 -6.79 7.48 -11.13
CA LYS A 301 -5.99 8.58 -11.73
C LYS A 301 -6.26 8.76 -13.24
N LEU A 302 -6.88 7.77 -13.88
CA LEU A 302 -7.16 7.75 -15.32
C LEU A 302 -8.64 8.04 -15.60
N THR A 303 -9.52 7.40 -14.83
CA THR A 303 -10.97 7.56 -14.88
C THR A 303 -11.43 8.30 -13.62
N ASN A 304 -11.21 9.61 -13.61
CA ASN A 304 -11.32 10.49 -12.43
C ASN A 304 -12.72 10.64 -11.81
N TYR A 305 -13.73 9.93 -12.29
CA TYR A 305 -15.02 9.83 -11.59
C TYR A 305 -15.15 8.53 -10.80
N LEU A 306 -14.20 7.59 -10.92
CA LEU A 306 -14.16 6.36 -10.15
C LEU A 306 -13.35 6.52 -8.88
N MET A 307 -13.86 5.92 -7.81
CA MET A 307 -13.19 5.83 -6.52
C MET A 307 -13.40 4.44 -5.92
N VAL A 308 -12.47 4.02 -5.08
CA VAL A 308 -12.63 2.83 -4.23
C VAL A 308 -12.60 3.24 -2.76
N SER A 309 -13.32 2.52 -1.91
CA SER A 309 -13.30 2.67 -0.46
C SER A 309 -13.24 1.30 0.22
N GLY A 310 -12.45 1.17 1.29
CA GLY A 310 -12.37 -0.04 2.12
C GLY A 310 -12.97 0.17 3.50
N GLY A 311 -13.69 -0.84 4.00
CA GLY A 311 -14.36 -0.82 5.30
C GLY A 311 -13.78 -1.79 6.33
N ASP A 312 -14.14 -1.58 7.58
CA ASP A 312 -13.77 -2.43 8.74
C ASP A 312 -14.33 -3.85 8.67
N ASP A 313 -15.34 -4.06 7.84
CA ASP A 313 -15.89 -5.38 7.61
C ASP A 313 -15.01 -6.18 6.64
N GLY A 314 -13.96 -5.63 6.02
CA GLY A 314 -13.22 -6.36 4.97
C GLY A 314 -13.92 -6.31 3.61
N GLN A 315 -14.93 -5.45 3.45
CA GLN A 315 -15.52 -5.15 2.16
C GLN A 315 -14.83 -3.93 1.53
N PHE A 316 -14.58 -3.98 0.23
CA PHE A 316 -14.29 -2.79 -0.56
C PHE A 316 -15.36 -2.55 -1.61
N LYS A 317 -15.56 -1.28 -1.94
CA LYS A 317 -16.62 -0.79 -2.83
C LYS A 317 -16.06 0.19 -3.84
N VAL A 318 -16.50 0.05 -5.09
CA VAL A 318 -16.18 0.95 -6.20
C VAL A 318 -17.36 1.88 -6.43
N TRP A 319 -17.08 3.17 -6.63
CA TRP A 319 -18.06 4.24 -6.71
C TRP A 319 -17.88 5.06 -7.96
N ASP A 320 -19.00 5.46 -8.56
CA ASP A 320 -19.04 6.50 -9.58
C ASP A 320 -19.51 7.80 -8.94
N LEU A 321 -18.62 8.78 -8.85
CA LEU A 321 -18.88 10.10 -8.27
C LEU A 321 -20.05 10.84 -8.91
N ARG A 322 -20.38 10.55 -10.18
CA ARG A 322 -21.51 11.19 -10.88
C ARG A 322 -22.86 10.76 -10.30
N THR A 323 -22.89 9.64 -9.59
CA THR A 323 -24.10 9.12 -8.91
C THR A 323 -24.31 9.75 -7.54
N PHE A 324 -23.30 10.44 -7.00
CA PHE A 324 -23.40 11.08 -5.69
C PHE A 324 -24.37 12.26 -5.78
N SER A 325 -25.55 12.10 -5.20
CA SER A 325 -26.56 13.16 -5.15
C SER A 325 -26.38 14.03 -3.90
N SER A 326 -26.76 15.30 -4.00
CA SER A 326 -26.82 16.22 -2.85
C SER A 326 -27.93 15.79 -1.90
N GLY A 327 -27.63 14.86 -0.99
CA GLY A 327 -28.60 14.29 -0.04
C GLY A 327 -28.32 12.84 0.36
N GLY A 328 -27.40 12.15 -0.33
CA GLY A 328 -26.88 10.82 0.07
C GLY A 328 -27.87 9.65 0.01
N ALA A 329 -29.14 9.88 -0.36
CA ALA A 329 -30.14 8.82 -0.39
C ALA A 329 -29.97 7.94 -1.63
N ASN A 330 -29.90 6.61 -1.41
CA ASN A 330 -29.90 5.55 -2.43
C ASN A 330 -28.74 5.56 -3.44
N VAL A 331 -27.56 6.05 -3.06
CA VAL A 331 -26.35 5.83 -3.86
C VAL A 331 -25.89 4.38 -3.65
N GLN A 332 -25.71 3.64 -4.75
CA GLN A 332 -25.21 2.27 -4.71
C GLN A 332 -23.80 2.24 -5.30
N PRO A 333 -22.90 1.38 -4.78
CA PRO A 333 -21.62 1.17 -5.41
C PRO A 333 -21.81 0.51 -6.78
N VAL A 334 -20.89 0.80 -7.70
CA VAL A 334 -20.87 0.18 -9.04
C VAL A 334 -20.44 -1.29 -8.93
N ALA A 335 -19.56 -1.60 -7.98
CA ALA A 335 -19.16 -2.95 -7.61
C ALA A 335 -18.85 -3.02 -6.11
N SER A 336 -19.04 -4.20 -5.51
CA SER A 336 -18.85 -4.43 -4.07
C SER A 336 -18.31 -5.83 -3.86
N PHE A 337 -17.17 -5.96 -3.20
CA PHE A 337 -16.45 -7.23 -3.05
C PHE A 337 -16.19 -7.51 -1.58
N LYS A 338 -16.63 -8.68 -1.13
CA LYS A 338 -16.46 -9.17 0.25
C LYS A 338 -15.60 -10.43 0.19
N TRP A 339 -14.29 -10.22 0.22
CA TRP A 339 -13.28 -11.29 0.18
C TRP A 339 -12.47 -11.32 1.46
N HIS A 340 -11.88 -10.17 1.83
CA HIS A 340 -11.11 -10.05 3.06
C HIS A 340 -11.96 -10.35 4.29
N SER A 341 -11.35 -11.05 5.23
CA SER A 341 -11.97 -11.54 6.47
C SER A 341 -11.76 -10.61 7.67
N ALA A 342 -10.91 -9.59 7.51
CA ALA A 342 -10.60 -8.57 8.50
C ALA A 342 -10.61 -7.16 7.87
N PRO A 343 -10.51 -6.07 8.65
CA PRO A 343 -10.56 -4.70 8.14
C PRO A 343 -9.65 -4.44 6.95
N ILE A 344 -10.15 -3.70 5.95
CA ILE A 344 -9.32 -3.22 4.83
C ILE A 344 -8.36 -2.15 5.35
N THR A 345 -7.05 -2.34 5.14
CA THR A 345 -5.98 -1.45 5.62
C THR A 345 -5.39 -0.58 4.52
N SER A 346 -5.50 -0.97 3.25
CA SER A 346 -5.03 -0.18 2.11
C SER A 346 -5.80 -0.51 0.84
N VAL A 347 -6.02 0.50 -0.02
CA VAL A 347 -6.56 0.34 -1.37
C VAL A 347 -5.84 1.30 -2.32
N GLU A 348 -5.44 0.83 -3.50
CA GLU A 348 -4.89 1.71 -4.52
C GLU A 348 -5.22 1.23 -5.94
N TRP A 349 -5.82 2.12 -6.74
CA TRP A 349 -5.91 1.93 -8.19
C TRP A 349 -4.52 1.86 -8.83
N HIS A 350 -4.38 0.99 -9.81
CA HIS A 350 -3.17 0.91 -10.61
C HIS A 350 -2.90 2.26 -11.32
N PRO A 351 -1.64 2.76 -11.35
CA PRO A 351 -1.34 4.09 -11.84
C PRO A 351 -1.53 4.27 -13.36
N THR A 352 -1.50 3.17 -14.13
CA THR A 352 -1.58 3.19 -15.60
C THR A 352 -2.64 2.23 -16.17
N ASP A 353 -3.45 1.60 -15.33
CA ASP A 353 -4.57 0.76 -15.75
C ASP A 353 -5.78 1.17 -14.91
N ASP A 354 -6.88 1.53 -15.57
CA ASP A 354 -8.05 2.08 -14.88
C ASP A 354 -9.06 1.02 -14.40
N SER A 355 -8.79 -0.25 -14.71
CA SER A 355 -9.58 -1.41 -14.29
C SER A 355 -8.93 -2.21 -13.16
N VAL A 356 -7.62 -2.05 -12.95
CA VAL A 356 -6.86 -2.80 -11.95
C VAL A 356 -6.72 -2.04 -10.62
N LEU A 357 -6.84 -2.74 -9.49
CA LEU A 357 -6.54 -2.19 -8.17
C LEU A 357 -5.91 -3.23 -7.23
N ALA A 358 -5.20 -2.74 -6.22
CA ALA A 358 -4.69 -3.54 -5.11
C ALA A 358 -5.51 -3.25 -3.82
N VAL A 359 -5.69 -4.27 -2.99
CA VAL A 359 -6.41 -4.20 -1.70
C VAL A 359 -5.65 -4.97 -0.65
N SER A 360 -5.32 -4.36 0.49
CA SER A 360 -4.75 -5.06 1.64
C SER A 360 -5.73 -5.09 2.80
N GLY A 361 -5.71 -6.18 3.56
CA GLY A 361 -6.48 -6.33 4.79
C GLY A 361 -5.60 -6.70 5.98
N ALA A 362 -6.14 -6.51 7.18
CA ALA A 362 -5.57 -6.99 8.44
C ALA A 362 -5.65 -8.53 8.59
N ASP A 363 -6.08 -9.23 7.54
CA ASP A 363 -6.09 -10.69 7.40
C ASP A 363 -4.86 -11.19 6.63
N ASP A 364 -3.80 -10.40 6.63
CA ASP A 364 -2.48 -10.75 6.09
C ASP A 364 -2.45 -10.98 4.57
N GLN A 365 -3.44 -10.42 3.87
CA GLN A 365 -3.57 -10.50 2.42
C GLN A 365 -3.40 -9.13 1.76
N THR A 366 -2.69 -9.11 0.63
CA THR A 366 -2.70 -8.05 -0.38
C THR A 366 -3.15 -8.63 -1.71
N THR A 367 -4.35 -8.29 -2.15
CA THR A 367 -4.99 -8.87 -3.33
C THR A 367 -4.95 -7.92 -4.52
N LEU A 368 -4.87 -8.47 -5.73
CA LEU A 368 -4.95 -7.73 -7.00
C LEU A 368 -6.27 -8.07 -7.69
N TRP A 369 -6.93 -7.06 -8.22
CA TRP A 369 -8.25 -7.19 -8.85
C TRP A 369 -8.25 -6.52 -10.21
N ASP A 370 -8.91 -7.14 -11.19
CA ASP A 370 -9.23 -6.55 -12.49
C ASP A 370 -10.73 -6.51 -12.69
N LEU A 371 -11.27 -5.29 -12.74
CA LEU A 371 -12.70 -5.03 -12.88
C LEU A 371 -13.22 -5.13 -14.32
N SER A 372 -12.33 -5.31 -15.29
CA SER A 372 -12.70 -5.57 -16.69
C SER A 372 -13.11 -7.03 -16.92
N VAL A 373 -12.74 -7.94 -16.01
CA VAL A 373 -13.11 -9.35 -16.07
C VAL A 373 -14.59 -9.52 -15.72
N GLU A 374 -15.37 -10.02 -16.68
CA GLU A 374 -16.76 -10.42 -16.46
C GLU A 374 -16.84 -11.94 -16.24
N ASN A 375 -17.82 -12.37 -15.42
CA ASN A 375 -18.04 -13.78 -15.14
C ASN A 375 -18.67 -14.46 -16.37
N ASP A 376 -17.98 -15.44 -16.97
CA ASP A 376 -18.56 -16.21 -18.08
C ASP A 376 -19.48 -17.30 -17.51
N LYS A 377 -20.78 -16.98 -17.44
CA LYS A 377 -21.80 -17.81 -16.79
C LYS A 377 -21.99 -19.19 -17.43
N GLU A 378 -21.38 -19.45 -18.59
CA GLU A 378 -21.47 -20.71 -19.31
C GLU A 378 -20.45 -21.76 -18.82
N GLU A 379 -19.35 -21.36 -18.16
CA GLU A 379 -18.29 -22.26 -17.66
C GLU A 379 -18.40 -22.59 -16.16
N ALA A 380 -19.24 -21.89 -15.41
CA ALA A 380 -19.53 -22.17 -14.01
C ALA A 380 -20.40 -23.44 -13.86
N GLY A 381 -19.81 -24.60 -14.14
CA GLY A 381 -20.35 -25.89 -13.71
C GLY A 381 -20.54 -25.89 -12.19
N GLN A 382 -21.48 -26.70 -11.68
CA GLN A 382 -21.64 -26.93 -10.25
C GLN A 382 -20.39 -27.65 -9.72
N SER A 383 -19.36 -26.89 -9.34
CA SER A 383 -18.25 -27.36 -8.53
C SER A 383 -18.51 -27.01 -7.06
N ASP A 384 -18.07 -27.87 -6.14
CA ASP A 384 -18.02 -27.58 -4.70
C ASP A 384 -16.85 -26.66 -4.35
N ALA A 385 -16.23 -25.99 -5.34
CA ALA A 385 -15.12 -25.08 -5.13
C ALA A 385 -15.59 -23.78 -4.44
N PRO A 386 -14.76 -23.17 -3.59
CA PRO A 386 -15.08 -21.87 -2.99
C PRO A 386 -15.40 -20.82 -4.07
N ASP A 387 -16.35 -19.95 -3.76
CA ASP A 387 -16.81 -18.87 -4.65
C ASP A 387 -15.75 -17.77 -4.74
N VAL A 388 -14.73 -18.00 -5.57
CA VAL A 388 -13.67 -17.03 -5.87
C VAL A 388 -14.20 -16.04 -6.91
N PRO A 389 -14.26 -14.73 -6.61
CA PRO A 389 -14.68 -13.75 -7.60
C PRO A 389 -13.76 -13.78 -8.83
N PRO A 390 -14.29 -13.81 -10.06
CA PRO A 390 -13.45 -13.87 -11.27
C PRO A 390 -12.57 -12.63 -11.46
N GLN A 391 -12.91 -11.51 -10.81
CA GLN A 391 -12.10 -10.29 -10.79
C GLN A 391 -10.86 -10.42 -9.91
N LEU A 392 -10.80 -11.38 -8.97
CA LEU A 392 -9.64 -11.58 -8.11
C LEU A 392 -8.52 -12.26 -8.91
N LEU A 393 -7.49 -11.50 -9.27
CA LEU A 393 -6.37 -11.99 -10.08
C LEU A 393 -5.29 -12.66 -9.23
N PHE A 394 -5.04 -12.13 -8.04
CA PHE A 394 -3.89 -12.54 -7.25
C PHE A 394 -4.09 -12.29 -5.76
N ILE A 395 -3.51 -13.15 -4.93
CA ILE A 395 -3.45 -12.99 -3.46
C ILE A 395 -2.00 -13.03 -3.01
N HIS A 396 -1.39 -11.90 -2.70
CA HIS A 396 -0.12 -11.88 -1.98
C HIS A 396 -0.38 -12.10 -0.50
N GLN A 397 0.18 -13.15 0.08
CA GLN A 397 0.12 -13.47 1.50
C GLN A 397 1.53 -13.93 1.93
N GLY A 398 1.82 -13.88 3.22
CA GLY A 398 3.16 -14.17 3.78
C GLY A 398 3.76 -13.04 4.61
N GLN A 399 3.11 -11.88 4.63
CA GLN A 399 3.38 -10.83 5.61
C GLN A 399 2.41 -10.94 6.78
N GLN A 400 2.83 -10.51 7.97
CA GLN A 400 1.98 -10.46 9.17
C GLN A 400 1.64 -9.01 9.51
N ASP A 401 0.36 -8.74 9.69
CA ASP A 401 -0.26 -7.45 10.01
C ASP A 401 0.06 -6.36 8.96
N VAL A 402 -0.45 -6.56 7.74
CA VAL A 402 -0.25 -5.65 6.59
C VAL A 402 -0.93 -4.30 6.82
N LYS A 403 -0.17 -3.21 6.64
CA LYS A 403 -0.63 -1.85 6.96
C LYS A 403 -0.90 -0.97 5.76
N GLU A 404 -0.02 -0.99 4.77
CA GLU A 404 -0.10 -0.09 3.62
C GLU A 404 0.57 -0.73 2.40
N HIS A 405 0.08 -0.42 1.20
CA HIS A 405 0.75 -0.74 -0.06
C HIS A 405 0.76 0.46 -1.01
N HIS A 406 1.71 0.49 -1.94
CA HIS A 406 1.78 1.48 -3.02
C HIS A 406 2.29 0.86 -4.31
N TRP A 407 1.63 1.17 -5.43
CA TRP A 407 2.15 0.90 -6.77
C TRP A 407 3.34 1.79 -7.08
N HIS A 408 4.41 1.22 -7.63
CA HIS A 408 5.58 2.00 -8.00
C HIS A 408 5.30 2.87 -9.24
N PRO A 409 5.35 4.22 -9.13
CA PRO A 409 4.95 5.08 -10.24
C PRO A 409 5.90 5.04 -11.44
N GLN A 410 7.14 4.59 -11.25
CA GLN A 410 8.18 4.54 -12.28
C GLN A 410 8.56 3.12 -12.73
N CYS A 411 8.04 2.08 -12.05
CA CYS A 411 8.37 0.67 -12.32
C CYS A 411 7.05 -0.08 -12.51
N PRO A 412 6.58 -0.25 -13.76
CA PRO A 412 5.27 -0.82 -14.04
C PRO A 412 5.06 -2.19 -13.39
N SER A 413 3.88 -2.34 -12.78
CA SER A 413 3.42 -3.54 -12.09
C SER A 413 4.21 -3.95 -10.84
N VAL A 414 5.13 -3.11 -10.37
CA VAL A 414 5.79 -3.30 -9.07
C VAL A 414 4.88 -2.77 -7.98
N LEU A 415 4.52 -3.63 -7.03
CA LEU A 415 3.79 -3.29 -5.82
C LEU A 415 4.71 -3.42 -4.61
N ILE A 416 4.59 -2.49 -3.67
CA ILE A 416 5.34 -2.52 -2.41
C ILE A 416 4.33 -2.54 -1.28
N SER A 417 4.57 -3.37 -0.26
CA SER A 417 3.70 -3.45 0.92
C SER A 417 4.52 -3.42 2.20
N THR A 418 3.99 -2.78 3.24
CA THR A 418 4.57 -2.79 4.59
C THR A 418 3.65 -3.50 5.57
N ALA A 419 4.25 -4.21 6.51
CA ALA A 419 3.58 -4.99 7.53
C ALA A 419 4.40 -4.99 8.83
N ALA A 420 3.87 -5.57 9.91
CA ALA A 420 4.66 -5.79 11.12
C ALA A 420 5.89 -6.68 10.87
N SER A 421 5.80 -7.58 9.90
CA SER A 421 6.89 -8.48 9.49
C SER A 421 7.92 -7.87 8.54
N GLY A 422 7.76 -6.61 8.09
CA GLY A 422 8.74 -5.94 7.22
C GLY A 422 8.14 -5.28 5.98
N ILE A 423 8.94 -5.18 4.91
CA ILE A 423 8.54 -4.61 3.62
C ILE A 423 8.74 -5.66 2.53
N ASN A 424 7.73 -5.87 1.69
CA ASN A 424 7.86 -6.69 0.48
C ASN A 424 7.82 -5.79 -0.75
N VAL A 425 8.67 -6.09 -1.73
CA VAL A 425 8.65 -5.48 -3.07
C VAL A 425 8.44 -6.61 -4.06
N PHE A 426 7.34 -6.58 -4.81
CA PHE A 426 7.00 -7.67 -5.70
C PHE A 426 6.38 -7.22 -7.01
N LYS A 427 6.55 -8.05 -8.02
CA LYS A 427 5.94 -7.97 -9.33
C LYS A 427 5.37 -9.35 -9.66
N THR A 428 4.09 -9.40 -9.95
CA THR A 428 3.37 -10.63 -10.26
C THR A 428 3.38 -10.88 -11.77
N ILE A 429 3.23 -12.13 -12.20
CA ILE A 429 3.08 -12.46 -13.63
C ILE A 429 1.74 -11.97 -14.24
N SER A 430 0.76 -11.65 -13.39
CA SER A 430 -0.64 -11.40 -13.77
C SER A 430 -1.00 -9.94 -14.05
N VAL A 431 -0.15 -8.99 -13.66
CA VAL A 431 -0.40 -7.54 -13.72
C VAL A 431 0.84 -6.82 -14.24
#